data_AF-A0A2I0ILC3-F1
#
_entry.id   AF-A0A2I0ILC3-F1
#
_cell.length_a   1.000
_cell.length_b   1.000
_cell.length_c   1.000
_cell.angle_alpha   90.00
_cell.angle_beta   90.00
_cell.angle_gamma   90.00
#
_symmetry.space_group_name_H-M   'P 1'
#
loop_
_entity.id
_entity.type
_entity.pdbx_description
1 polymer ?
#
loop_
_entity_poly.entity_id
_entity_poly.type
_entity_poly.pdbx_seq_one_letter_code
_entity_poly.pdbx_strand_id
1 'polypeptide(L)'
;MLDEIVDYVKFLRLQVKVLSMSRLGGAGAVAQLVADVPLSSVEGESDEGGNSQQPAWEKWSTDGTEQQVAKLMEEDVGAAMQFLQSKALCIMPISLASAIFRTNQPDSQILIKPESNTPT
;
A
#
# COMPACT_ATOMS: atom_id res chain seq x y z
N MET A 1 -44.59 -9.09 -10.33
CA MET A 1 -44.40 -8.78 -8.89
C MET A 1 -43.85 -9.96 -8.09
N LEU A 2 -44.51 -11.13 -7.99
CA LEU A 2 -43.93 -12.29 -7.30
C LEU A 2 -42.71 -12.86 -8.03
N ASP A 3 -42.73 -12.88 -9.36
CA ASP A 3 -41.59 -13.36 -10.17
C ASP A 3 -40.33 -12.50 -9.99
N GLU A 4 -40.50 -11.17 -9.88
CA GLU A 4 -39.39 -10.25 -9.59
C GLU A 4 -38.78 -10.48 -8.19
N ILE A 5 -39.62 -10.78 -7.19
CA ILE A 5 -39.17 -11.13 -5.83
C ILE A 5 -38.41 -12.45 -5.84
N VAL A 6 -38.90 -13.45 -6.59
CA VAL A 6 -38.25 -14.75 -6.75
C VAL A 6 -36.88 -14.59 -7.42
N ASP A 7 -36.77 -13.73 -8.43
CA ASP A 7 -35.50 -13.45 -9.11
C ASP A 7 -34.53 -12.67 -8.22
N TYR A 8 -35.03 -11.74 -7.40
CA TYR A 8 -34.20 -11.06 -6.40
C TYR A 8 -33.68 -12.04 -5.32
N VAL A 9 -34.51 -12.98 -4.85
CA VAL A 9 -34.07 -14.02 -3.91
C VAL A 9 -33.05 -14.97 -4.56
N LYS A 10 -33.20 -15.31 -5.84
CA LYS A 10 -32.18 -16.07 -6.59
C LYS A 10 -30.87 -15.30 -6.69
N PHE A 11 -30.94 -13.99 -6.97
CA PHE A 11 -29.78 -13.10 -7.03
C PHE A 11 -29.09 -12.99 -5.66
N LEU A 12 -29.83 -12.80 -4.56
CA LEU A 12 -29.30 -12.78 -3.20
C LEU A 12 -28.64 -14.11 -2.83
N ARG A 13 -29.28 -15.25 -3.15
CA ARG A 13 -28.69 -16.59 -2.93
C ARG A 13 -27.43 -16.80 -3.74
N LEU A 14 -27.37 -16.30 -4.98
CA LEU A 14 -26.17 -16.34 -5.80
C LEU A 14 -25.04 -15.50 -5.18
N GLN A 15 -25.34 -14.30 -4.66
CA GLN A 15 -24.35 -13.47 -3.96
C GLN A 15 -23.76 -14.18 -2.74
N VAL A 16 -24.61 -14.71 -1.86
CA VAL A 16 -24.16 -15.48 -0.67
C VAL A 16 -23.35 -16.71 -1.10
N LYS A 17 -23.73 -17.35 -2.21
CA LYS A 17 -23.00 -18.48 -2.77
C LYS A 17 -21.61 -18.08 -3.28
N VAL A 18 -21.48 -16.97 -4.00
CA VAL A 18 -20.17 -16.43 -4.44
C VAL A 18 -19.27 -16.11 -3.24
N LEU A 19 -19.84 -15.57 -2.16
CA LEU A 19 -19.10 -15.32 -0.92
C LEU A 19 -18.68 -16.62 -0.21
N SER A 20 -19.55 -17.64 -0.17
CA SER A 20 -19.27 -18.92 0.49
C SER A 20 -18.36 -19.87 -0.31
N MET A 21 -18.38 -19.76 -1.64
CA MET A 21 -17.52 -20.55 -2.55
C MET A 21 -16.15 -19.90 -2.73
N SER A 22 -16.05 -18.61 -2.44
CA SER A 22 -14.79 -17.97 -2.10
C SER A 22 -14.35 -18.51 -0.76
N ARG A 23 -13.78 -19.73 -0.76
CA ARG A 23 -13.01 -20.19 0.38
C ARG A 23 -12.04 -19.06 0.71
N LEU A 24 -12.14 -18.57 1.95
CA LEU A 24 -10.99 -18.04 2.67
C LEU A 24 -9.98 -19.19 2.82
N GLY A 25 -9.44 -19.63 1.68
CA GLY A 25 -8.42 -20.66 1.58
C GLY A 25 -7.10 -19.96 1.82
N GLY A 26 -6.76 -19.80 3.09
CA GLY A 26 -5.52 -19.16 3.50
C GLY A 26 -5.29 -18.99 4.99
N ALA A 27 -6.19 -19.39 5.88
CA ALA A 27 -5.85 -19.57 7.29
C ALA A 27 -5.20 -20.96 7.47
N GLY A 28 -3.90 -21.07 7.16
CA GLY A 28 -3.19 -22.35 7.35
C GLY A 28 -1.75 -22.49 6.85
N ALA A 29 -1.11 -21.46 6.26
CA ALA A 29 0.32 -21.58 5.87
C ALA A 29 1.09 -20.25 5.76
N VAL A 30 0.71 -19.19 6.47
CA VAL A 30 1.57 -17.98 6.58
C VAL A 30 1.53 -17.37 7.99
N ALA A 31 1.41 -18.21 9.02
CA ALA A 31 1.66 -17.76 10.39
C ALA A 31 3.16 -17.67 10.73
N GLN A 32 4.06 -18.09 9.82
CA GLN A 32 5.46 -18.32 10.20
C GLN A 32 6.52 -17.87 9.18
N LEU A 33 6.23 -16.89 8.31
CA LEU A 33 7.31 -16.27 7.49
C LEU A 33 7.23 -14.73 7.38
N VAL A 34 6.27 -14.08 8.04
CA VAL A 34 6.23 -12.60 8.17
C VAL A 34 5.94 -12.20 9.62
N ALA A 35 6.52 -12.92 10.58
CA ALA A 35 6.44 -12.58 11.99
C ALA A 35 7.82 -12.57 12.67
N ASP A 36 8.92 -12.59 11.92
CA ASP A 36 10.27 -12.56 12.50
C ASP A 36 11.29 -11.75 11.69
N VAL A 37 10.85 -10.86 10.81
CA VAL A 37 11.66 -9.66 10.57
C VAL A 37 11.06 -8.61 11.50
N PRO A 38 11.64 -8.37 12.68
CA PRO A 38 11.30 -7.14 13.38
C PRO A 38 11.57 -6.04 12.37
N LEU A 39 10.51 -5.30 12.01
CA LEU A 39 10.70 -3.92 11.57
C LEU A 39 11.27 -3.24 12.80
N SER A 40 12.58 -3.39 13.00
CA SER A 40 13.36 -2.58 13.90
C SER A 40 12.96 -1.18 13.52
N SER A 41 12.23 -0.55 14.45
CA SER A 41 12.29 0.88 14.64
C SER A 41 13.71 1.29 14.25
N VAL A 42 13.85 1.97 13.12
CA VAL A 42 15.04 2.78 12.89
C VAL A 42 14.87 3.89 13.92
N GLU A 43 15.33 3.55 15.12
CA GLU A 43 15.70 4.53 16.12
C GLU A 43 16.73 5.40 15.41
N GLY A 44 16.39 6.66 15.23
CA GLY A 44 17.32 7.66 14.76
C GLY A 44 18.41 7.81 15.79
N GLU A 45 19.43 6.95 15.72
CA GLU A 45 20.70 7.19 16.40
C GLU A 45 21.61 7.92 15.44
N SER A 46 21.77 9.20 15.77
CA SER A 46 22.73 10.14 15.23
C SER A 46 24.13 9.52 15.17
N ASP A 47 24.68 9.37 13.97
CA ASP A 47 26.12 9.37 13.78
C ASP A 47 26.52 10.72 13.16
N GLU A 48 27.39 11.39 13.88
CA GLU A 48 27.81 12.76 13.76
C GLU A 48 28.81 12.87 12.59
N GLY A 49 28.42 13.52 11.49
CA GLY A 49 29.35 13.69 10.36
C GLY A 49 28.71 14.37 9.16
N GLY A 50 28.65 15.69 9.19
CA GLY A 50 28.02 16.48 8.13
C GLY A 50 28.64 16.27 6.75
N ASN A 51 27.83 15.84 5.78
CA ASN A 51 27.82 16.40 4.42
C ASN A 51 26.55 15.92 3.69
N SER A 52 25.78 16.87 3.14
CA SER A 52 24.68 16.66 2.19
C SER A 52 23.60 15.62 2.55
N GLN A 53 22.47 16.09 3.10
CA GLN A 53 21.20 15.36 3.12
C GLN A 53 20.68 15.19 1.68
N GLN A 54 21.29 14.32 0.89
CA GLN A 54 20.64 13.81 -0.31
C GLN A 54 19.61 12.77 0.15
N PRO A 55 18.35 12.91 -0.28
CA PRO A 55 17.33 11.97 0.15
C PRO A 55 17.72 10.56 -0.32
N ALA A 56 17.41 9.53 0.49
CA ALA A 56 17.81 8.14 0.21
C ALA A 56 17.41 7.66 -1.21
N TRP A 57 16.38 8.30 -1.80
CA TRP A 57 15.94 8.06 -3.17
C TRP A 57 16.88 8.61 -4.27
N GLU A 58 17.78 9.55 -3.99
CA GLU A 58 18.81 9.99 -4.94
C GLU A 58 20.00 9.01 -4.95
N LYS A 59 20.25 8.36 -3.80
CA LYS A 59 21.35 7.41 -3.61
C LYS A 59 21.09 6.07 -4.34
N TRP A 60 19.88 5.51 -4.30
CA TRP A 60 19.59 4.23 -5.00
C TRP A 60 19.57 4.37 -6.53
N SER A 61 19.13 5.51 -7.07
CA SER A 61 19.18 5.77 -8.51
C SER A 61 20.62 5.89 -9.03
N THR A 62 21.59 6.23 -8.19
CA THR A 62 22.99 6.46 -8.60
C THR A 62 23.91 5.26 -8.37
N ASP A 63 23.60 4.39 -7.40
CA ASP A 63 24.44 3.25 -6.99
C ASP A 63 24.24 1.97 -7.85
N GLY A 64 23.64 2.09 -9.04
CA GLY A 64 23.31 0.95 -9.91
C GLY A 64 22.25 -0.01 -9.35
N THR A 65 21.63 0.36 -8.22
CA THR A 65 20.56 -0.43 -7.58
C THR A 65 19.35 -0.53 -8.51
N GLU A 66 19.03 0.52 -9.25
CA GLU A 66 17.96 0.51 -10.27
C GLU A 66 18.20 -0.58 -11.33
N GLN A 67 19.37 -0.61 -11.96
CA GLN A 67 19.69 -1.61 -13.00
C GLN A 67 19.68 -3.04 -12.44
N GLN A 68 20.16 -3.23 -11.22
CA GLN A 68 20.13 -4.54 -10.58
C GLN A 68 18.69 -5.00 -10.28
N VAL A 69 17.83 -4.10 -9.79
CA VAL A 69 16.42 -4.38 -9.58
C VAL A 69 15.73 -4.68 -10.91
N ALA A 70 15.96 -3.88 -11.96
CA ALA A 70 15.36 -4.08 -13.27
C ALA A 70 15.73 -5.46 -13.85
N LYS A 71 17.02 -5.81 -13.82
CA LYS A 71 17.49 -7.12 -14.26
C LYS A 71 16.83 -8.27 -13.47
N LEU A 72 16.81 -8.17 -12.14
CA LEU A 72 16.19 -9.20 -11.31
C LEU A 72 14.68 -9.27 -11.53
N MET A 73 13.99 -8.15 -11.78
CA MET A 73 12.55 -8.16 -12.08
C MET A 73 12.22 -8.88 -13.39
N GLU A 74 13.15 -8.93 -14.35
CA GLU A 74 12.99 -9.68 -15.60
C GLU A 74 13.33 -11.17 -15.44
N GLU A 75 14.35 -11.50 -14.65
CA GLU A 75 14.84 -12.88 -14.47
C GLU A 75 14.12 -13.65 -13.35
N ASP A 76 14.04 -13.06 -12.15
CA ASP A 76 13.44 -13.65 -10.96
C ASP A 76 12.91 -12.55 -10.02
N VAL A 77 11.60 -12.31 -10.10
CA VAL A 77 10.89 -11.33 -9.26
C VAL A 77 11.05 -11.62 -7.76
N GLY A 78 11.19 -12.88 -7.34
CA GLY A 78 11.39 -13.25 -5.94
C GLY A 78 12.75 -12.77 -5.42
N ALA A 79 13.81 -12.95 -6.22
CA ALA A 79 15.13 -12.42 -5.91
C ALA A 79 15.14 -10.87 -5.90
N ALA A 80 14.40 -10.23 -6.83
CA ALA A 80 14.23 -8.78 -6.83
C ALA A 80 13.58 -8.26 -5.54
N MET A 81 12.53 -8.94 -5.07
CA MET A 81 11.84 -8.60 -3.82
C MET A 81 12.77 -8.73 -2.61
N GLN A 82 13.55 -9.80 -2.53
CA GLN A 82 14.54 -9.98 -1.45
C GLN A 82 15.63 -8.92 -1.48
N PHE A 83 16.12 -8.57 -2.68
CA PHE A 83 17.12 -7.52 -2.84
C PHE A 83 16.58 -6.15 -2.39
N LEU A 84 15.36 -5.79 -2.79
CA LEU A 84 14.69 -4.57 -2.34
C LEU A 84 14.52 -4.56 -0.82
N GLN A 85 14.08 -5.67 -0.22
CA GLN A 85 13.93 -5.81 1.22
C GLN A 85 15.25 -5.65 1.97
N SER A 86 16.35 -6.22 1.46
CA SER A 86 17.68 -6.06 2.07
C SER A 86 18.18 -4.60 2.10
N LYS A 87 17.59 -3.74 1.24
CA LYS A 87 17.85 -2.30 1.18
C LYS A 87 16.72 -1.46 1.81
N ALA A 88 15.76 -2.09 2.50
CA ALA A 88 14.56 -1.44 3.05
C ALA A 88 13.72 -0.67 2.01
N LEU A 89 13.68 -1.18 0.77
CA LEU A 89 12.89 -0.65 -0.33
C LEU A 89 11.70 -1.57 -0.64
N CYS A 90 10.66 -1.00 -1.23
CA CYS A 90 9.50 -1.74 -1.70
C CYS A 90 9.00 -1.21 -3.06
N ILE A 91 8.33 -2.07 -3.83
CA ILE A 91 7.62 -1.64 -5.04
C ILE A 91 6.27 -1.06 -4.64
N MET A 92 5.97 0.13 -5.14
CA MET A 92 4.69 0.78 -4.91
C MET A 92 4.04 1.13 -6.26
N PRO A 93 2.81 0.63 -6.54
CA PRO A 93 2.08 1.03 -7.74
C PRO A 93 1.82 2.54 -7.77
N ILE A 94 1.89 3.15 -8.94
CA ILE A 94 1.67 4.60 -9.12
C ILE A 94 0.29 5.03 -8.62
N SER A 95 -0.75 4.22 -8.86
CA SER A 95 -2.11 4.47 -8.38
C SER A 95 -2.17 4.51 -6.84
N LEU A 96 -1.40 3.65 -6.18
CA LEU A 96 -1.32 3.61 -4.71
C LEU A 96 -0.54 4.81 -4.17
N ALA A 97 0.63 5.11 -4.74
CA ALA A 97 1.43 6.27 -4.39
C ALA A 97 0.61 7.57 -4.51
N SER A 98 -0.16 7.70 -5.60
CA SER A 98 -1.03 8.86 -5.85
C SER A 98 -2.17 8.98 -4.82
N ALA A 99 -2.73 7.85 -4.37
CA ALA A 99 -3.76 7.85 -3.34
C ALA A 99 -3.20 8.26 -1.97
N ILE A 100 -2.05 7.70 -1.57
CA ILE A 100 -1.40 7.99 -0.28
C ILE A 100 -0.87 9.43 -0.23
N PHE A 101 -0.30 9.93 -1.33
CA PHE A 101 0.22 11.29 -1.37
C PHE A 101 -0.90 12.34 -1.17
N ARG A 102 -2.10 12.05 -1.68
CA ARG A 102 -3.27 12.93 -1.49
C ARG A 102 -3.80 12.90 -0.06
N THR A 103 -3.76 11.75 0.63
CA THR A 103 -4.21 11.66 2.03
C THR A 103 -3.24 12.32 3.00
N ASN A 104 -1.98 12.49 2.61
CA ASN A 104 -0.95 13.12 3.44
C ASN A 104 -0.81 14.63 3.20
N GLN A 105 -1.65 15.24 2.35
CA GLN A 105 -1.85 16.68 2.36
C GLN A 105 -2.69 17.01 3.60
N PRO A 106 -2.13 17.63 4.66
CA PRO A 106 -2.95 18.11 5.76
C PRO A 106 -3.93 19.13 5.18
N ASP A 107 -5.23 18.90 5.37
CA ASP A 107 -6.30 19.79 4.98
C ASP A 107 -6.02 21.22 5.49
N SER A 108 -5.38 22.01 4.64
CA SER A 108 -5.35 23.45 4.79
C SER A 108 -6.71 23.95 4.33
N GLN A 109 -7.56 24.18 5.33
CA GLN A 109 -8.82 24.92 5.28
C GLN A 109 -10.06 24.13 4.83
N ILE A 110 -10.60 23.37 5.77
CA ILE A 110 -12.05 23.46 6.04
C ILE A 110 -12.32 24.91 6.50
N LEU A 111 -12.35 25.86 5.55
CA LEU A 111 -12.92 27.18 5.76
C LEU A 111 -14.42 26.97 5.89
N ILE A 112 -14.87 26.75 7.12
CA ILE A 112 -16.27 26.81 7.50
C ILE A 112 -16.74 28.23 7.16
N LYS A 113 -17.41 28.37 6.01
CA LYS A 113 -18.09 29.60 5.61
C LYS A 113 -19.14 29.91 6.69
N PRO A 114 -19.07 31.05 7.41
CA PRO A 114 -20.11 31.41 8.34
C PRO A 114 -21.39 31.69 7.56
N GLU A 115 -22.48 31.10 8.04
CA GLU A 115 -23.81 31.22 7.45
C GLU A 115 -24.24 32.67 7.24
N SER A 116 -24.69 32.97 6.01
CA SER A 116 -25.37 34.21 5.67
C SER A 116 -26.81 34.13 6.16
N ASN A 117 -27.05 34.60 7.38
CA ASN A 117 -28.40 34.85 7.91
C ASN A 117 -29.11 35.89 7.04
N THR A 118 -30.21 35.51 6.39
CA THR A 118 -31.21 36.42 5.81
C THR A 118 -32.13 36.96 6.90
N PRO A 119 -32.31 38.28 7.04
CA PRO A 119 -33.53 38.83 7.59
C PRO A 119 -34.49 39.26 6.47
N THR A 120 -35.76 39.05 6.76
CA THR A 120 -36.98 39.48 6.06
C THR A 120 -37.05 40.97 5.78
#